data_AF-A0A515DFB4-F1
#
_entry.id   AF-A0A515DFB4-F1
#
_cell.length_a   1.000
_cell.length_b   1.000
_cell.length_c   1.000
_cell.angle_alpha   90.00
_cell.angle_beta   90.00
_cell.angle_gamma   90.00
#
_symmetry.space_group_name_H-M   'P 1'
#
loop_
_entity.id
_entity.type
_entity.pdbx_description
1 polymer ?
#
loop_
_entity_poly.entity_id
_entity_poly.type
_entity_poly.pdbx_seq_one_letter_code
_entity_poly.pdbx_strand_id
1 'polypeptide(L)'
;MNDLELQAAARVGQLAFAFTRLDFLLALSLRNLVSASSPDALNPLIERLGFKDKMDALRDVVASVLSDHQNAVTEYQAWYARADRLRTTRNAFVHGRWGMQSRDTVFNASTKIGKALSGVARNFSLADLDAEISNASQVVAEFNDWHSRYVTNAA
;
A
#
# COMPACT_ATOMS: atom_id res chain seq x y z
N MET A 1 -21.32 -19.63 1.36
CA MET A 1 -21.05 -18.18 1.45
C MET A 1 -22.34 -17.45 1.17
N ASN A 2 -22.74 -16.52 2.05
CA ASN A 2 -23.86 -15.64 1.73
C ASN A 2 -23.42 -14.56 0.72
N ASP A 3 -24.38 -13.87 0.10
CA ASP A 3 -24.10 -12.89 -0.95
C ASP A 3 -23.22 -11.73 -0.46
N LEU A 4 -23.47 -11.22 0.76
CA LEU A 4 -22.67 -10.17 1.38
C LEU A 4 -21.20 -10.59 1.57
N GLU A 5 -20.96 -11.80 2.05
CA GLU A 5 -19.62 -12.35 2.29
C GLU A 5 -18.85 -12.49 0.96
N LEU A 6 -19.51 -12.90 -0.12
CA LEU A 6 -18.93 -12.95 -1.46
C LEU A 6 -18.56 -11.55 -1.96
N GLN A 7 -19.48 -10.60 -1.80
CA GLN A 7 -19.29 -9.21 -2.19
C GLN A 7 -18.17 -8.53 -1.39
N ALA A 8 -18.06 -8.82 -0.10
CA ALA A 8 -16.99 -8.32 0.76
C ALA A 8 -15.64 -8.98 0.40
N ALA A 9 -15.62 -10.29 0.18
CA ALA A 9 -14.41 -11.02 -0.24
C ALA A 9 -13.85 -10.48 -1.56
N ALA A 10 -14.71 -10.18 -2.54
CA ALA A 10 -14.30 -9.57 -3.81
C ALA A 10 -13.61 -8.22 -3.59
N ARG A 11 -14.16 -7.37 -2.71
CA ARG A 11 -13.61 -6.03 -2.40
C ARG A 11 -12.30 -6.10 -1.63
N VAL A 12 -12.20 -7.01 -0.65
CA VAL A 12 -10.94 -7.28 0.04
C VAL A 12 -9.88 -7.79 -0.94
N GLY A 13 -10.27 -8.62 -1.91
CA GLY A 13 -9.41 -9.05 -3.01
C GLY A 13 -8.91 -7.87 -3.86
N GLN A 14 -9.79 -6.95 -4.26
CA GLN A 14 -9.42 -5.74 -5.00
C GLN A 14 -8.41 -4.87 -4.24
N LEU A 15 -8.60 -4.69 -2.93
CA LEU A 15 -7.64 -4.01 -2.07
C LEU A 15 -6.29 -4.72 -2.03
N ALA A 16 -6.29 -6.06 -1.92
CA ALA A 16 -5.06 -6.84 -1.96
C ALA A 16 -4.29 -6.62 -3.28
N PHE A 17 -4.98 -6.62 -4.42
CA PHE A 17 -4.37 -6.29 -5.72
C PHE A 17 -3.82 -4.87 -5.79
N ALA A 18 -4.53 -3.88 -5.24
CA ALA A 18 -4.03 -2.51 -5.18
C ALA A 18 -2.73 -2.42 -4.36
N PHE A 19 -2.68 -3.12 -3.21
CA PHE A 19 -1.49 -3.14 -2.36
C PHE A 19 -0.30 -3.86 -3.00
N THR A 20 -0.51 -4.98 -3.70
CA THR A 20 0.57 -5.68 -4.39
C THR A 20 1.10 -4.87 -5.56
N ARG A 21 0.22 -4.19 -6.31
CA ARG A 21 0.63 -3.25 -7.37
C ARG A 21 1.47 -2.11 -6.82
N LEU A 22 1.07 -1.52 -5.70
CA LEU A 22 1.83 -0.45 -5.07
C LEU A 22 3.22 -0.92 -4.60
N ASP A 23 3.27 -2.07 -3.93
CA ASP A 23 4.53 -2.67 -3.46
C ASP A 23 5.49 -2.94 -4.62
N PHE A 24 4.97 -3.46 -5.74
CA PHE A 24 5.75 -3.68 -6.95
C PHE A 24 6.29 -2.37 -7.54
N LEU A 25 5.45 -1.34 -7.67
CA LEU A 25 5.88 -0.03 -8.19
C LEU A 25 6.95 0.61 -7.30
N LEU A 26 6.87 0.45 -5.98
CA LEU A 26 7.89 0.94 -5.04
C LEU A 26 9.23 0.24 -5.27
N ALA A 27 9.22 -1.09 -5.38
CA ALA A 27 10.42 -1.87 -5.67
C ALA A 27 11.04 -1.48 -7.03
N LEU A 28 10.20 -1.30 -8.05
CA LEU A 28 10.64 -0.87 -9.38
C LEU A 28 11.24 0.55 -9.34
N SER A 29 10.64 1.46 -8.58
CA SER A 29 11.16 2.83 -8.44
C SER A 29 12.52 2.86 -7.76
N LEU A 30 12.69 2.09 -6.69
CA LEU A 30 13.98 1.92 -6.01
C LEU A 30 15.04 1.40 -6.96
N ARG A 31 14.73 0.33 -7.70
CA ARG A 31 15.66 -0.26 -8.67
C ARG A 31 16.08 0.74 -9.74
N ASN A 32 15.14 1.53 -10.25
CA ASN A 32 15.41 2.45 -11.37
C ASN A 32 16.16 3.71 -10.93
N LEU A 33 15.90 4.24 -9.73
CA LEU A 33 16.59 5.44 -9.23
C LEU A 33 17.96 5.11 -8.62
N VAL A 34 18.14 3.93 -8.05
CA VAL A 34 19.44 3.49 -7.58
C VAL A 34 20.20 2.93 -8.77
N SER A 35 20.99 3.80 -9.43
CA SER A 35 21.95 3.38 -10.46
C SER A 35 23.00 2.45 -9.84
N ALA A 36 22.70 1.15 -9.84
CA ALA A 36 23.60 0.12 -9.36
C ALA A 36 24.41 -0.44 -10.53
N SER A 37 25.73 -0.47 -10.36
CA SER A 37 26.65 -1.14 -11.29
C SER A 37 26.38 -2.65 -11.42
N SER A 38 25.59 -3.23 -10.52
CA SER A 38 25.12 -4.62 -10.57
C SER A 38 23.66 -4.72 -10.08
N PRO A 39 22.68 -4.68 -10.99
CA PRO A 39 21.27 -4.87 -10.67
C PRO A 39 20.97 -6.19 -9.94
N ASP A 40 21.75 -7.24 -10.24
CA ASP A 40 21.58 -8.58 -9.67
C ASP A 40 21.90 -8.64 -8.17
N ALA A 41 22.77 -7.74 -7.68
CA ALA A 41 23.04 -7.62 -6.25
C ALA A 41 21.99 -6.77 -5.52
N LEU A 42 21.36 -5.81 -6.22
CA LEU A 42 20.39 -4.88 -5.63
C LEU A 42 18.99 -5.50 -5.50
N ASN A 43 18.53 -6.27 -6.49
CA ASN A 43 17.18 -6.84 -6.48
C ASN A 43 16.88 -7.68 -5.22
N PRO A 44 17.76 -8.60 -4.78
CA PRO A 44 17.51 -9.38 -3.56
C PRO A 44 17.43 -8.53 -2.29
N LEU A 45 18.12 -7.38 -2.26
CA LEU A 45 18.04 -6.45 -1.13
C LEU A 45 16.69 -5.74 -1.10
N ILE A 46 16.21 -5.26 -2.26
CA ILE A 46 14.90 -4.61 -2.39
C ILE A 46 13.76 -5.58 -2.05
N GLU A 47 13.85 -6.83 -2.50
CA GLU A 47 12.82 -7.87 -2.23
C GLU A 47 12.67 -8.20 -0.74
N ARG A 48 13.76 -8.07 0.04
CA ARG A 48 13.75 -8.30 1.49
C ARG A 48 13.10 -7.17 2.28
N LEU A 49 12.91 -5.99 1.67
CA LEU A 49 12.31 -4.85 2.35
C LEU A 49 10.80 -5.06 2.50
N GLY A 50 10.29 -4.76 3.69
CA GLY A 50 8.86 -4.62 3.90
C GLY A 50 8.31 -3.38 3.18
N PHE A 51 7.00 -3.31 3.02
CA PHE A 51 6.33 -2.17 2.36
C PHE A 51 6.77 -0.80 2.93
N LYS A 52 6.81 -0.69 4.27
CA LYS A 52 7.26 0.54 4.93
C LYS A 52 8.74 0.85 4.63
N ASP A 53 9.60 -0.16 4.71
CA ASP A 53 11.03 0.02 4.48
C ASP A 53 11.31 0.42 3.03
N LYS A 54 10.54 -0.08 2.06
CA LYS A 54 10.60 0.39 0.66
C LYS A 54 10.20 1.86 0.54
N MET A 55 9.13 2.29 1.22
CA MET A 55 8.73 3.70 1.22
C MET A 55 9.80 4.59 1.84
N ASP A 56 10.37 4.19 2.99
CA ASP A 56 11.40 4.95 3.68
C ASP A 56 12.68 5.04 2.85
N ALA A 57 13.15 3.91 2.30
CA ALA A 57 14.30 3.89 1.41
C ALA A 57 14.09 4.76 0.17
N LEU A 58 12.90 4.70 -0.44
CA LEU A 58 12.62 5.49 -1.63
C LEU A 58 12.53 6.98 -1.32
N ARG A 59 12.03 7.37 -0.14
CA ARG A 59 12.06 8.76 0.32
C ARG A 59 13.48 9.31 0.35
N ASP A 60 14.41 8.54 0.90
CA ASP A 60 15.81 8.94 1.02
C ASP A 60 16.49 9.00 -0.35
N VAL A 61 16.20 8.04 -1.22
CA VAL A 61 16.66 8.03 -2.62
C VAL A 61 16.12 9.22 -3.40
N VAL A 62 14.83 9.55 -3.28
CA VAL A 62 14.21 10.71 -3.96
C VAL A 62 14.85 12.02 -3.48
N ALA A 63 15.06 12.18 -2.18
CA ALA A 63 15.71 13.37 -1.64
C ALA A 63 17.15 13.55 -2.12
N SER A 64 17.84 12.44 -2.42
CA SER A 64 19.23 12.45 -2.91
C SER A 64 19.30 12.60 -4.44
N VAL A 65 18.71 11.66 -5.18
CA VAL A 65 18.82 11.53 -6.65
C VAL A 65 18.01 12.59 -7.38
N LEU A 66 16.86 13.00 -6.84
CA LEU A 66 15.96 13.99 -7.44
C LEU A 66 16.03 15.34 -6.71
N SER A 67 17.14 15.65 -6.06
CA SER A 67 17.35 16.88 -5.28
C SER A 67 17.15 18.16 -6.12
N ASP A 68 17.54 18.13 -7.40
CA ASP A 68 17.33 19.25 -8.34
C ASP A 68 15.88 19.35 -8.85
N HIS A 69 15.03 18.34 -8.61
CA HIS A 69 13.64 18.28 -9.02
C HIS A 69 12.70 18.51 -7.83
N GLN A 70 12.67 19.76 -7.32
CA GLN A 70 11.91 20.11 -6.11
C GLN A 70 10.41 19.71 -6.16
N ASN A 71 9.79 19.75 -7.35
CA ASN A 71 8.41 19.27 -7.54
C ASN A 71 8.30 17.77 -7.29
N ALA A 72 9.23 16.96 -7.82
CA ALA A 72 9.23 15.51 -7.62
C ALA A 72 9.36 15.15 -6.14
N VAL A 73 10.25 15.84 -5.42
CA VAL A 73 10.45 15.64 -3.97
C VAL A 73 9.18 16.02 -3.20
N THR A 74 8.59 17.18 -3.50
CA THR A 74 7.40 17.68 -2.79
C THR A 74 6.18 16.78 -3.02
N GLU A 75 5.94 16.38 -4.27
CA GLU A 75 4.86 15.46 -4.63
C GLU A 75 5.03 14.10 -3.94
N TYR A 76 6.26 13.56 -3.92
CA TYR A 76 6.55 12.30 -3.24
C TYR A 76 6.26 12.39 -1.73
N GLN A 77 6.67 13.46 -1.05
CA GLN A 77 6.41 13.62 0.39
C GLN A 77 4.91 13.73 0.70
N ALA A 78 4.15 14.46 -0.12
CA ALA A 78 2.70 14.55 0.01
C ALA A 78 2.03 13.18 -0.18
N TRP A 79 2.49 12.42 -1.19
CA TRP A 79 2.06 11.05 -1.42
C TRP A 79 2.41 10.11 -0.26
N TYR A 80 3.64 10.19 0.28
CA TYR A 80 4.13 9.34 1.37
C TYR A 80 3.20 9.42 2.59
N ALA A 81 2.76 10.61 2.98
CA ALA A 81 1.84 10.80 4.12
C ALA A 81 0.44 10.17 3.88
N ARG A 82 -0.01 10.06 2.62
CA ARG A 82 -1.24 9.33 2.27
C ARG A 82 -1.00 7.82 2.29
N ALA A 83 0.12 7.36 1.71
CA ALA A 83 0.48 5.95 1.66
C ALA A 83 0.73 5.33 3.05
N ASP A 84 1.32 6.07 4.01
CA ASP A 84 1.53 5.55 5.36
C ASP A 84 0.20 5.36 6.12
N ARG A 85 -0.81 6.20 5.86
CA ARG A 85 -2.17 5.98 6.36
C ARG A 85 -2.77 4.71 5.75
N LEU A 86 -2.66 4.55 4.43
CA LEU A 86 -3.15 3.37 3.71
C LEU A 86 -2.46 2.07 4.19
N ARG A 87 -1.18 2.12 4.57
CA ARG A 87 -0.43 0.99 5.12
C ARG A 87 -1.11 0.39 6.37
N THR A 88 -1.70 1.23 7.22
CA THR A 88 -2.41 0.76 8.42
C THR A 88 -3.66 -0.03 8.03
N THR A 89 -4.42 0.46 7.05
CA THR A 89 -5.56 -0.28 6.46
C THR A 89 -5.09 -1.60 5.84
N ARG A 90 -4.03 -1.60 5.03
CA ARG A 90 -3.45 -2.83 4.45
C ARG A 90 -3.16 -3.87 5.52
N ASN A 91 -2.46 -3.48 6.58
CA ASN A 91 -2.05 -4.41 7.63
C ASN A 91 -3.27 -5.02 8.33
N ALA A 92 -4.32 -4.23 8.57
CA ALA A 92 -5.58 -4.73 9.11
C ALA A 92 -6.31 -5.67 8.14
N PHE A 93 -6.34 -5.35 6.85
CA PHE A 93 -7.09 -6.12 5.85
C PHE A 93 -6.42 -7.45 5.50
N VAL A 94 -5.08 -7.46 5.38
CA VAL A 94 -4.28 -8.64 5.00
C VAL A 94 -4.07 -9.58 6.18
N HIS A 95 -3.85 -9.04 7.39
CA HIS A 95 -3.56 -9.85 8.58
C HIS A 95 -4.74 -9.93 9.55
N GLY A 96 -5.87 -9.31 9.24
CA GLY A 96 -7.08 -9.38 10.05
C GLY A 96 -7.90 -10.64 9.77
N ARG A 97 -8.73 -10.99 10.74
CA ARG A 97 -9.75 -12.04 10.61
C ARG A 97 -11.03 -11.40 10.12
N TRP A 98 -11.58 -11.95 9.05
CA TRP A 98 -12.83 -11.51 8.46
C TRP A 98 -13.97 -12.44 8.87
N GLY A 99 -15.16 -11.88 9.07
CA GLY A 99 -16.37 -12.65 9.31
C GLY A 99 -17.62 -11.80 9.24
N MET A 100 -18.76 -12.46 9.30
CA MET A 100 -20.06 -11.80 9.32
C MET A 100 -20.36 -11.26 10.72
N GLN A 101 -20.72 -9.99 10.82
CA GLN A 101 -21.22 -9.40 12.07
C GLN A 101 -22.75 -9.35 12.08
N SER A 102 -23.36 -9.02 10.95
CA SER A 102 -24.81 -8.92 10.76
C SER A 102 -25.20 -9.31 9.33
N ARG A 103 -26.45 -9.10 8.92
CA ARG A 103 -26.89 -9.32 7.54
C ARG A 103 -26.28 -8.32 6.55
N ASP A 104 -25.88 -7.14 7.01
CA ASP A 104 -25.47 -6.01 6.16
C ASP A 104 -24.02 -5.57 6.41
N THR A 105 -23.34 -6.18 7.39
CA THR A 105 -21.98 -5.79 7.79
C THR A 105 -21.06 -6.98 8.04
N VAL A 106 -19.82 -6.82 7.61
CA VAL A 106 -18.69 -7.71 7.96
C VAL A 106 -17.81 -7.06 9.02
N PHE A 107 -17.10 -7.85 9.81
CA PHE A 107 -16.07 -7.35 10.72
C PHE A 107 -14.68 -7.72 10.21
N ASN A 108 -13.72 -6.85 10.48
CA ASN A 108 -12.29 -7.14 10.42
C ASN A 108 -11.71 -6.98 11.83
N ALA A 109 -11.18 -8.07 12.38
CA ALA A 109 -10.56 -8.08 13.71
C ALA A 109 -9.07 -8.30 13.59
N SER A 110 -8.27 -7.50 14.30
CA SER A 110 -6.82 -7.68 14.32
C SER A 110 -6.43 -9.04 14.90
N THR A 111 -5.35 -9.63 14.40
CA THR A 111 -4.76 -10.88 14.94
C THR A 111 -4.20 -10.75 16.35
N LYS A 112 -3.97 -9.53 16.85
CA LYS A 112 -3.53 -9.30 18.23
C LYS A 112 -4.71 -9.54 19.18
N ILE A 113 -4.73 -10.71 19.80
CA ILE A 113 -5.57 -10.97 20.97
C ILE A 113 -4.98 -10.13 22.10
N GLY A 114 -5.64 -9.03 22.47
CA GLY A 114 -5.29 -8.29 23.68
C GLY A 114 -5.62 -9.10 24.94
N LYS A 115 -5.30 -8.58 26.13
CA LYS A 115 -5.75 -9.18 27.40
C LYS A 115 -7.29 -9.28 27.50
N ALA A 116 -8.01 -8.49 26.73
CA ALA A 116 -9.40 -8.75 26.39
C ALA A 116 -9.46 -9.54 25.09
N LEU A 117 -10.20 -10.67 25.09
CA LEU A 117 -10.47 -11.50 23.89
C LEU A 117 -11.12 -10.73 22.73
N SER A 118 -11.49 -9.46 22.94
CA SER A 118 -11.83 -8.48 21.92
C SER A 118 -10.56 -7.78 21.41
N GLY A 119 -9.92 -8.32 20.37
CA GLY A 119 -9.18 -7.43 19.46
C GLY A 119 -10.10 -6.28 19.01
N VAL A 120 -9.56 -5.12 18.66
CA VAL A 120 -10.38 -4.02 18.11
C VAL A 120 -10.95 -4.50 16.76
N ALA A 121 -12.19 -4.95 16.77
CA ALA A 121 -12.93 -5.33 15.57
C ALA A 121 -13.57 -4.07 14.98
N ARG A 122 -13.28 -3.81 13.71
CA ARG A 122 -13.94 -2.73 12.96
C ARG A 122 -15.00 -3.36 12.05
N ASN A 123 -16.21 -2.83 12.11
CA ASN A 123 -17.29 -3.23 11.24
C ASN A 123 -17.23 -2.42 9.95
N PHE A 124 -17.54 -3.07 8.83
CA PHE A 124 -17.59 -2.49 7.51
C PHE A 124 -18.89 -2.87 6.83
N SER A 125 -19.57 -1.88 6.26
CA SER A 125 -20.55 -2.07 5.19
C SER A 125 -19.84 -2.26 3.85
N LEU A 126 -20.57 -2.67 2.81
CA LEU A 126 -20.02 -2.68 1.44
C LEU A 126 -19.60 -1.28 0.97
N ALA A 127 -20.33 -0.24 1.36
CA ALA A 127 -19.99 1.14 1.02
C ALA A 127 -18.67 1.59 1.69
N ASP A 128 -18.40 1.16 2.93
CA ASP A 128 -17.12 1.43 3.58
C ASP A 128 -15.97 0.75 2.84
N LEU A 129 -16.15 -0.49 2.40
CA LEU A 129 -15.15 -1.20 1.61
C LEU A 129 -14.92 -0.53 0.25
N ASP A 130 -15.98 -0.06 -0.41
CA ASP A 130 -15.88 0.67 -1.68
C ASP A 130 -15.11 2.00 -1.50
N ALA A 131 -15.30 2.70 -0.38
CA ALA A 131 -14.53 3.89 -0.04
C ALA A 131 -13.04 3.59 0.17
N GLU A 132 -12.71 2.50 0.88
CA GLU A 132 -11.31 2.08 1.07
C GLU A 132 -10.67 1.67 -0.28
N ILE A 133 -11.41 1.01 -1.18
CA ILE A 133 -10.95 0.69 -2.54
C ILE A 133 -10.66 1.96 -3.33
N SER A 134 -11.57 2.93 -3.30
CA SER A 134 -11.39 4.21 -3.99
C SER A 134 -10.12 4.92 -3.51
N ASN A 135 -9.93 5.01 -2.19
CA ASN A 135 -8.74 5.59 -1.58
C ASN A 135 -7.46 4.85 -1.98
N ALA A 136 -7.45 3.52 -1.90
CA ALA A 136 -6.28 2.72 -2.31
C ALA A 136 -5.95 2.93 -3.80
N SER A 137 -6.98 2.95 -4.65
CA SER A 137 -6.83 3.13 -6.10
C SER A 137 -6.27 4.51 -6.44
N GLN A 138 -6.72 5.55 -5.74
CA GLN A 138 -6.20 6.90 -5.88
C GLN A 138 -4.72 6.97 -5.48
N VAL A 139 -4.34 6.41 -4.32
CA VAL A 139 -2.94 6.40 -3.85
C VAL A 139 -2.03 5.67 -4.84
N VAL A 140 -2.51 4.57 -5.43
CA VAL A 140 -1.78 3.83 -6.48
C VAL A 140 -1.65 4.66 -7.75
N ALA A 141 -2.73 5.30 -8.20
CA ALA A 141 -2.72 6.11 -9.41
C ALA A 141 -1.77 7.31 -9.28
N GLU A 142 -1.82 8.02 -8.14
CA GLU A 142 -0.91 9.12 -7.83
C GLU A 142 0.56 8.67 -7.86
N PHE A 143 0.87 7.52 -7.26
CA PHE A 143 2.23 7.00 -7.27
C PHE A 143 2.69 6.61 -8.67
N ASN A 144 1.80 5.95 -9.43
CA ASN A 144 2.10 5.51 -10.78
C ASN A 144 2.37 6.71 -11.71
N ASP A 145 1.58 7.77 -11.59
CA ASP A 145 1.80 9.01 -12.34
C ASP A 145 3.14 9.67 -11.98
N TRP A 146 3.44 9.79 -10.68
CA TRP A 146 4.73 10.29 -10.21
C TRP A 146 5.90 9.44 -10.74
N HIS A 147 5.78 8.11 -10.68
CA HIS A 147 6.79 7.17 -11.20
C HIS A 147 7.00 7.37 -12.70
N SER A 148 5.93 7.48 -13.48
CA SER A 148 6.00 7.70 -14.92
C SER A 148 6.64 9.03 -15.29
N ARG A 149 6.41 10.09 -14.51
CA ARG A 149 6.98 11.42 -14.78
C ARG A 149 8.46 11.51 -14.43
N TYR A 150 8.87 10.96 -13.28
CA TYR A 150 10.19 11.25 -12.69
C TYR A 150 11.15 10.07 -12.63
N VAL A 151 10.69 8.85 -12.85
CA VAL A 151 11.53 7.65 -12.73
C VAL A 151 11.74 6.98 -14.08
N THR A 152 10.70 6.81 -14.89
CA THR A 152 10.86 6.17 -16.22
C THR A 152 11.49 7.08 -17.26
N ASN A 153 11.44 8.41 -17.07
CA ASN A 153 12.02 9.39 -17.99
C ASN A 153 13.42 9.90 -17.56
N ALA A 154 13.98 9.37 -16.47
CA ALA A 154 15.26 9.81 -15.91
C ALA A 154 16.47 9.03 -16.46
N ALA A 155 16.33 8.43 -17.64
CA ALA A 155 17.40 7.68 -18.33
C ALA A 155 18.04 8.51 -19.44
#